data_AF-G5IZT6-F1
#
_entry.id   AF-G5IZT6-F1
#
_cell.length_a   1.000
_cell.length_b   1.000
_cell.length_c   1.000
_cell.angle_alpha   90.00
_cell.angle_beta   90.00
_cell.angle_gamma   90.00
#
_symmetry.space_group_name_H-M   'P 1'
#
loop_
_entity.id
_entity.type
_entity.pdbx_description
1 polymer ?
#
loop_
_entity_poly.entity_id
_entity_poly.type
_entity_poly.pdbx_seq_one_letter_code
_entity_poly.pdbx_strand_id
1 'polypeptide(L)'
;MAESLSQRKTSLTRIFTQIQNKHPNKRLLLFADQFEELYTLCPDSKTQKSFLEILISNFSKDESLGLSAISNLSPVLVTTMRADFLGNALSYPDFADLLRKNDTKIKSMNRQELTEVIDKPAHKLGVKFESGLVERILNDIESQPGNLPLLEFALTELWNQGNSKQLTHQTYEEIGQVEGALARHADEKYKSITEVEKEKIRRIFIQLVRPGEGTEDTRRIAVKTELGKDNWSLVKKLADARLVVTSRNITEQETVEVVHEALIKNWGKLQEWMKTARIFRAWQDRLRATKELWEATNKDTDCLLRGAALVEAEERLKERPEDLISEQTFIEESIKEKTRVEQEEKQRQQRELEAAQKLAEIQTEAVTKQKKANKKLRLGTLGLSIISLIAFITAGWAWNQTRIAELNLVDSMGRNAL
;
A
#
# COMPACT_ATOMS: atom_id res chain seq x y z
N MET A 1 16.30 -14.13 -13.69
CA MET A 1 17.46 -14.30 -14.61
C MET A 1 18.53 -13.22 -14.43
N ALA A 2 18.18 -11.93 -14.43
CA ALA A 2 19.12 -10.82 -14.23
C ALA A 2 20.00 -10.96 -12.97
N GLU A 3 19.42 -11.35 -11.83
CA GLU A 3 20.17 -11.54 -10.58
C GLU A 3 21.19 -12.69 -10.67
N SER A 4 20.81 -13.83 -11.26
CA SER A 4 21.72 -14.97 -11.46
C SER A 4 22.89 -14.65 -12.40
N LEU A 5 22.64 -13.83 -13.44
CA LEU A 5 23.67 -13.34 -14.35
C LEU A 5 24.58 -12.30 -13.69
N SER A 6 24.03 -11.43 -12.84
CA SER A 6 24.81 -10.44 -12.06
C SER A 6 25.75 -11.12 -11.06
N GLN A 7 25.34 -12.25 -10.47
CA GLN A 7 26.12 -13.04 -9.53
C GLN A 7 27.21 -13.92 -10.20
N ARG A 8 27.37 -13.84 -11.54
CA ARG A 8 28.34 -14.61 -12.36
C ARG A 8 28.28 -16.14 -12.17
N LYS A 9 27.19 -16.69 -11.59
CA LYS A 9 27.03 -18.15 -11.36
C LYS A 9 26.91 -18.94 -12.67
N THR A 10 26.41 -18.30 -13.73
CA THR A 10 26.35 -18.85 -15.08
C THR A 10 26.58 -17.71 -16.07
N SER A 11 27.54 -17.86 -17.00
CA SER A 11 27.74 -16.86 -18.06
C SER A 11 26.82 -17.16 -19.24
N LEU A 12 26.06 -16.16 -19.72
CA LEU A 12 25.31 -16.23 -20.98
C LEU A 12 26.19 -16.76 -22.11
N THR A 13 27.44 -16.29 -22.17
CA THR A 13 28.45 -16.76 -23.11
C THR A 13 28.64 -18.26 -23.05
N ARG A 14 28.74 -18.85 -21.84
CA ARG A 14 28.92 -20.30 -21.66
C ARG A 14 27.73 -21.11 -22.17
N ILE A 15 26.50 -20.66 -21.88
CA ILE A 15 25.28 -21.33 -22.37
C ILE A 15 25.26 -21.32 -23.89
N PHE A 16 25.54 -20.16 -24.49
CA PHE A 16 25.56 -20.02 -25.93
C PHE A 16 26.69 -20.79 -26.60
N THR A 17 27.89 -20.82 -26.03
CA THR A 17 29.00 -21.68 -26.50
C THR A 17 28.59 -23.16 -26.51
N GLN A 18 27.90 -23.63 -25.47
CA GLN A 18 27.42 -25.02 -25.44
C GLN A 18 26.39 -25.32 -26.53
N ILE A 19 25.45 -24.39 -26.77
CA ILE A 19 24.45 -24.52 -27.85
C ILE A 19 25.15 -24.52 -29.21
N GLN A 20 26.08 -23.60 -29.44
CA GLN A 20 26.81 -23.50 -30.71
C GLN A 20 27.67 -24.73 -30.97
N ASN A 21 28.36 -25.27 -29.96
CA ASN A 21 29.18 -26.48 -30.11
C ASN A 21 28.33 -27.69 -30.50
N LYS A 22 27.08 -27.77 -30.02
CA LYS A 22 26.13 -28.82 -30.45
C LYS A 22 25.54 -28.57 -31.83
N HIS A 23 25.46 -27.31 -32.25
CA HIS A 23 24.80 -26.90 -33.50
C HIS A 23 25.67 -25.89 -34.31
N PRO A 24 26.86 -26.30 -34.77
CA PRO A 24 27.88 -25.37 -35.31
C PRO A 24 27.43 -24.63 -36.57
N ASN A 25 26.52 -25.24 -37.34
CA ASN A 25 26.00 -24.69 -38.60
C ASN A 25 24.64 -23.99 -38.44
N LYS A 26 24.21 -23.72 -37.20
CA LYS A 26 22.95 -23.01 -36.93
C LYS A 26 23.26 -21.65 -36.32
N ARG A 27 22.45 -20.67 -36.70
CA ARG A 27 22.46 -19.32 -36.11
C ARG A 27 21.63 -19.34 -34.84
N LEU A 28 22.15 -18.71 -33.79
CA LEU A 28 21.44 -18.52 -32.54
C LEU A 28 20.49 -17.32 -32.61
N LEU A 29 19.24 -17.51 -32.17
CA LEU A 29 18.26 -16.45 -31.94
C LEU A 29 17.88 -16.45 -30.45
N LEU A 30 18.07 -15.32 -29.78
CA LEU A 30 17.47 -15.03 -28.49
C LEU A 30 16.24 -14.14 -28.69
N PHE A 31 15.07 -14.64 -28.33
CA PHE A 31 13.84 -13.87 -28.29
C PHE A 31 13.51 -13.53 -26.84
N ALA A 32 13.38 -12.25 -26.54
CA ALA A 32 13.00 -11.73 -25.23
C ALA A 32 11.69 -10.95 -25.39
N ASP A 33 10.60 -11.62 -25.05
CA ASP A 33 9.28 -11.01 -25.00
C ASP A 33 9.14 -10.13 -23.74
N GLN A 34 8.30 -9.09 -23.79
CA GLN A 34 8.01 -8.17 -22.68
C GLN A 34 9.28 -7.60 -22.02
N PHE A 35 10.19 -7.07 -22.82
CA PHE A 35 11.49 -6.59 -22.34
C PHE A 35 11.36 -5.43 -21.32
N GLU A 36 10.22 -4.75 -21.28
CA GLU A 36 9.90 -3.77 -20.23
C GLU A 36 9.96 -4.33 -18.81
N GLU A 37 9.84 -5.65 -18.64
CA GLU A 37 10.00 -6.32 -17.34
C GLU A 37 11.35 -6.04 -16.68
N LEU A 38 12.37 -5.71 -17.47
CA LEU A 38 13.64 -5.24 -16.95
C LEU A 38 13.48 -3.98 -16.07
N TYR A 39 12.55 -3.10 -16.42
CA TYR A 39 12.32 -1.83 -15.71
C TYR A 39 11.20 -1.93 -14.68
N THR A 40 10.22 -2.80 -14.90
CA THR A 40 9.09 -2.96 -13.98
C THR A 40 9.38 -3.95 -12.87
N LEU A 41 10.18 -5.00 -13.13
CA LEU A 41 10.45 -6.06 -12.16
C LEU A 41 11.78 -5.93 -11.42
N CYS A 42 12.74 -5.18 -11.96
CA CYS A 42 14.03 -4.96 -11.30
C CYS A 42 14.11 -3.54 -10.75
N PRO A 43 14.06 -3.29 -9.43
CA PRO A 43 14.16 -1.95 -8.88
C PRO A 43 15.60 -1.40 -8.87
N ASP A 44 16.61 -2.27 -8.94
CA ASP A 44 18.01 -1.86 -8.88
C ASP A 44 18.58 -1.48 -10.25
N SER A 45 18.77 -0.18 -10.48
CA SER A 45 19.38 0.37 -11.69
C SER A 45 20.78 -0.20 -11.99
N LYS A 46 21.57 -0.59 -10.98
CA LYS A 46 22.90 -1.18 -11.20
C LYS A 46 22.79 -2.58 -11.80
N THR A 47 21.87 -3.39 -11.30
CA THR A 47 21.56 -4.72 -11.86
C THR A 47 20.99 -4.59 -13.26
N GLN A 48 20.07 -3.65 -13.52
CA GLN A 48 19.56 -3.37 -14.87
C GLN A 48 20.69 -3.03 -15.84
N LYS A 49 21.57 -2.11 -15.47
CA LYS A 49 22.73 -1.70 -16.27
C LYS A 49 23.68 -2.87 -16.54
N SER A 50 24.04 -3.61 -15.50
CA SER A 50 24.94 -4.76 -15.62
C SER A 50 24.36 -5.84 -16.53
N PHE A 51 23.05 -6.09 -16.45
CA PHE A 51 22.36 -7.02 -17.32
C PHE A 51 22.38 -6.56 -18.78
N LEU A 52 22.10 -5.28 -19.05
CA LEU A 52 22.17 -4.71 -20.39
C LEU A 52 23.58 -4.76 -20.96
N GLU A 53 24.61 -4.44 -20.18
CA GLU A 53 26.01 -4.54 -20.59
C GLU A 53 26.39 -5.98 -20.96
N ILE A 54 26.01 -6.96 -20.14
CA ILE A 54 26.23 -8.38 -20.44
C ILE A 54 25.47 -8.80 -21.70
N LEU A 55 24.22 -8.37 -21.87
CA LEU A 55 23.42 -8.70 -23.03
C LEU A 55 24.05 -8.09 -24.29
N ILE A 56 24.29 -6.79 -24.31
CA ILE A 56 24.84 -6.05 -25.44
C ILE A 56 26.22 -6.59 -25.83
N SER A 57 27.12 -6.82 -24.86
CA SER A 57 28.46 -7.35 -25.15
C SER A 57 28.45 -8.75 -25.81
N ASN A 58 27.42 -9.57 -25.56
CA ASN A 58 27.31 -10.88 -26.20
C ASN A 58 26.73 -10.82 -27.62
N PHE A 59 26.00 -9.75 -27.98
CA PHE A 59 25.35 -9.58 -29.29
C PHE A 59 25.94 -8.42 -30.11
N SER A 60 27.01 -7.79 -29.62
CA SER A 60 27.75 -6.77 -30.36
C SER A 60 28.44 -7.36 -31.60
N LYS A 61 28.61 -6.54 -32.63
CA LYS A 61 29.27 -6.91 -33.89
C LYS A 61 30.80 -6.87 -33.82
N ASP A 62 31.37 -6.50 -32.67
CA ASP A 62 32.82 -6.52 -32.51
C ASP A 62 33.32 -7.97 -32.62
N GLU A 63 34.13 -8.26 -33.65
CA GLU A 63 34.68 -9.61 -33.90
C GLU A 63 35.71 -10.01 -32.84
N SER A 64 36.23 -9.04 -32.07
CA SER A 64 37.25 -9.28 -31.04
C SER A 64 36.67 -9.65 -29.68
N LEU A 65 35.38 -9.40 -29.43
CA LEU A 65 34.72 -9.60 -28.14
C LEU A 65 33.24 -10.00 -28.31
N GLY A 66 32.83 -11.13 -27.74
CA GLY A 66 31.43 -11.59 -27.70
C GLY A 66 31.20 -12.98 -28.30
N LEU A 67 29.94 -13.32 -28.58
CA LEU A 67 29.57 -14.62 -29.19
C LEU A 67 29.97 -14.72 -30.66
N SER A 68 30.14 -13.58 -31.34
CA SER A 68 30.69 -13.45 -32.69
C SER A 68 32.08 -14.07 -32.81
N ALA A 69 32.89 -14.06 -31.74
CA ALA A 69 34.21 -14.68 -31.71
C ALA A 69 34.16 -16.22 -31.65
N ILE A 70 33.00 -16.80 -31.33
CA ILE A 70 32.82 -18.24 -31.04
C ILE A 70 32.08 -18.95 -32.20
N SER A 71 31.38 -18.21 -33.06
CA SER A 71 30.63 -18.76 -34.18
C SER A 71 30.89 -17.99 -35.48
N ASN A 72 31.01 -18.71 -36.60
CA ASN A 72 31.02 -18.12 -37.95
C ASN A 72 29.69 -17.44 -38.32
N LEU A 73 28.67 -17.52 -37.46
CA LEU A 73 27.33 -17.00 -37.67
C LEU A 73 26.98 -16.06 -36.51
N SER A 74 26.82 -14.77 -36.78
CA SER A 74 26.45 -13.78 -35.77
C SER A 74 25.10 -14.12 -35.11
N PRO A 75 25.00 -14.08 -33.77
CA PRO A 75 23.74 -14.32 -33.07
C PRO A 75 22.77 -13.14 -33.29
N VAL A 76 21.46 -13.40 -33.08
CA VAL A 76 20.40 -12.39 -33.21
C VAL A 76 19.66 -12.27 -31.89
N LEU A 77 19.44 -11.03 -31.45
CA LEU A 77 18.56 -10.69 -30.35
C LEU A 77 17.31 -10.01 -30.91
N VAL A 78 16.14 -10.51 -30.55
CA VAL A 78 14.85 -9.85 -30.82
C VAL A 78 14.18 -9.58 -29.48
N THR A 79 13.88 -8.32 -29.21
CA THR A 79 13.16 -7.88 -28.01
C THR A 79 11.80 -7.31 -28.41
N THR A 80 10.75 -7.61 -27.66
CA THR A 80 9.49 -6.86 -27.75
C THR A 80 9.41 -5.91 -26.56
N MET A 81 8.84 -4.73 -26.74
CA MET A 81 8.67 -3.77 -25.65
C MET A 81 7.50 -2.85 -25.97
N ARG A 82 6.69 -2.53 -24.96
CA ARG A 82 5.64 -1.51 -25.12
C ARG A 82 6.26 -0.10 -25.26
N ALA A 83 5.61 0.76 -26.04
CA ALA A 83 6.12 2.08 -26.39
C ALA A 83 6.25 3.04 -25.20
N ASP A 84 5.45 2.87 -24.15
CA ASP A 84 5.50 3.64 -22.90
C ASP A 84 6.79 3.40 -22.11
N PHE A 85 7.48 2.28 -22.31
CA PHE A 85 8.77 1.97 -21.68
C PHE A 85 9.99 2.36 -22.53
N LEU A 86 9.78 2.94 -23.73
CA LEU A 86 10.88 3.36 -24.60
C LEU A 86 11.77 4.42 -23.93
N GLY A 87 11.21 5.31 -23.11
CA GLY A 87 11.98 6.29 -22.34
C GLY A 87 13.02 5.64 -21.41
N ASN A 88 12.63 4.55 -20.72
CA ASN A 88 13.53 3.79 -19.85
C ASN A 88 14.68 3.18 -20.66
N ALA A 89 14.38 2.57 -21.80
CA ALA A 89 15.39 1.99 -22.68
C ALA A 89 16.38 3.03 -23.23
N LEU A 90 15.89 4.22 -23.59
CA LEU A 90 16.72 5.31 -24.11
C LEU A 90 17.59 5.96 -23.04
N SER A 91 17.34 5.71 -21.75
CA SER A 91 18.19 6.20 -20.66
C SER A 91 19.57 5.51 -20.60
N TYR A 92 19.74 4.40 -21.33
CA TYR A 92 20.98 3.64 -21.43
C TYR A 92 21.66 3.89 -22.79
N PRO A 93 22.78 4.65 -22.86
CA PRO A 93 23.36 5.11 -24.12
C PRO A 93 23.66 3.99 -25.14
N ASP A 94 24.32 2.91 -24.71
CA ASP A 94 24.68 1.80 -25.61
C ASP A 94 23.43 1.09 -26.16
N PHE A 95 22.39 0.95 -25.33
CA PHE A 95 21.13 0.35 -25.75
C PHE A 95 20.34 1.28 -26.67
N ALA A 96 20.34 2.59 -26.38
CA ALA A 96 19.72 3.60 -27.21
C ALA A 96 20.34 3.64 -28.61
N ASP A 97 21.66 3.50 -28.72
CA ASP A 97 22.36 3.44 -30.01
C ASP A 97 22.00 2.20 -30.84
N LEU A 98 21.76 1.06 -30.18
CA LEU A 98 21.25 -0.15 -30.82
C LEU A 98 19.81 0.04 -31.31
N LEU A 99 18.94 0.58 -30.47
CA LEU A 99 17.53 0.81 -30.80
C LEU A 99 17.37 1.80 -31.96
N ARG A 100 18.19 2.86 -32.00
CA ARG A 100 18.17 3.86 -33.08
C ARG A 100 18.30 3.24 -34.48
N LYS A 101 18.98 2.11 -34.59
CA LYS A 101 19.22 1.40 -35.85
C LYS A 101 18.27 0.23 -36.09
N ASN A 102 17.58 -0.26 -35.05
CA ASN A 102 16.87 -1.55 -35.07
C ASN A 102 15.46 -1.52 -34.42
N ASP A 103 14.87 -0.34 -34.22
CA ASP A 103 13.49 -0.16 -33.74
C ASP A 103 12.47 -0.40 -34.87
N THR A 104 11.65 -1.44 -34.72
CA THR A 104 10.47 -1.68 -35.57
C THR A 104 9.20 -1.44 -34.79
N LYS A 105 8.46 -0.39 -35.15
CA LYS A 105 7.21 -0.01 -34.49
C LYS A 105 6.04 -0.78 -35.10
N ILE A 106 5.31 -1.51 -34.26
CA ILE A 106 4.05 -2.15 -34.64
C ILE A 106 2.92 -1.14 -34.39
N LYS A 107 2.33 -0.63 -35.49
CA LYS A 107 1.16 0.25 -35.42
C LYS A 107 -0.10 -0.56 -35.10
N SER A 108 -1.13 0.10 -34.59
CA SER A 108 -2.48 -0.47 -34.55
C SER A 108 -2.93 -0.87 -35.95
N MET A 109 -3.65 -1.99 -36.05
CA MET A 109 -4.20 -2.45 -37.33
C MET A 109 -5.22 -1.44 -37.86
N ASN A 110 -5.14 -1.17 -39.15
CA ASN A 110 -6.20 -0.44 -39.85
C ASN A 110 -7.39 -1.35 -40.17
N ARG A 111 -8.50 -0.78 -40.62
CA ARG A 111 -9.74 -1.52 -40.92
C ARG A 111 -9.52 -2.69 -41.87
N GLN A 112 -8.74 -2.50 -42.95
CA GLN A 112 -8.44 -3.56 -43.92
C GLN A 112 -7.62 -4.69 -43.30
N GLU A 113 -6.59 -4.36 -42.51
CA GLU A 113 -5.79 -5.35 -41.76
C GLU A 113 -6.68 -6.14 -40.79
N LEU A 114 -7.62 -5.49 -40.11
CA LEU A 114 -8.61 -6.16 -39.24
C LEU A 114 -9.57 -7.06 -40.02
N THR A 115 -10.07 -6.61 -41.17
CA THR A 115 -10.89 -7.44 -42.08
C THR A 115 -10.15 -8.74 -42.42
N GLU A 116 -8.87 -8.65 -42.78
CA GLU A 116 -8.07 -9.83 -43.11
C GLU A 116 -7.85 -10.75 -41.91
N VAL A 117 -7.66 -10.18 -40.71
CA VAL A 117 -7.50 -10.95 -39.46
C VAL A 117 -8.77 -11.71 -39.11
N ILE A 118 -9.96 -11.15 -39.40
CA ILE A 118 -11.24 -11.81 -39.14
C ILE A 118 -11.51 -12.90 -40.21
N ASP A 119 -11.37 -12.56 -41.49
CA ASP A 119 -11.84 -13.40 -42.60
C ASP A 119 -10.88 -14.54 -42.96
N LYS A 120 -9.56 -14.28 -43.02
CA LYS A 120 -8.57 -15.27 -43.50
C LYS A 120 -8.52 -16.55 -42.64
N PRO A 121 -8.60 -16.50 -41.29
CA PRO A 121 -8.63 -17.72 -40.48
C PRO A 121 -9.85 -18.59 -40.77
N ALA A 122 -11.04 -18.00 -40.90
CA ALA A 122 -12.26 -18.72 -41.22
C ALA A 122 -12.19 -19.35 -42.61
N HIS A 123 -11.72 -18.59 -43.61
CA HIS A 123 -11.55 -19.08 -44.98
C HIS A 123 -10.58 -20.28 -45.04
N LYS A 124 -9.48 -20.28 -44.27
CA LYS A 124 -8.53 -21.40 -44.22
C LYS A 124 -9.16 -22.69 -43.69
N LEU A 125 -10.19 -22.57 -42.86
CA LEU A 125 -10.95 -23.69 -42.30
C LEU A 125 -12.20 -24.04 -43.11
N GLY A 126 -12.43 -23.37 -44.26
CA GLY A 126 -13.60 -23.59 -45.10
C GLY A 126 -14.90 -23.03 -44.52
N VAL A 127 -14.81 -22.16 -43.51
CA VAL A 127 -15.96 -21.50 -42.88
C VAL A 127 -16.11 -20.10 -43.46
N LYS A 128 -17.35 -19.68 -43.68
CA LYS A 128 -17.66 -18.34 -44.22
C LYS A 128 -18.41 -17.51 -43.19
N PHE A 129 -18.24 -16.20 -43.27
CA PHE A 129 -19.16 -15.28 -42.60
C PHE A 129 -20.40 -15.07 -43.47
N GLU A 130 -21.55 -14.85 -42.83
CA GLU A 130 -22.74 -14.30 -43.48
C GLU A 130 -22.43 -12.90 -44.05
N SER A 131 -23.07 -12.56 -45.17
CA SER A 131 -22.79 -11.32 -45.90
C SER A 131 -23.02 -10.10 -45.01
N GLY A 132 -21.99 -9.26 -44.84
CA GLY A 132 -22.08 -8.04 -44.01
C GLY A 132 -21.71 -8.23 -42.54
N LEU A 133 -21.45 -9.47 -42.10
CA LEU A 133 -21.14 -9.75 -40.70
C LEU A 133 -19.77 -9.24 -40.29
N VAL A 134 -18.76 -9.36 -41.15
CA VAL A 134 -17.41 -8.84 -40.86
C VAL A 134 -17.44 -7.33 -40.70
N GLU A 135 -18.17 -6.62 -41.56
CA GLU A 135 -18.35 -5.17 -41.48
C GLU A 135 -19.06 -4.76 -40.20
N ARG A 136 -20.08 -5.52 -39.78
CA ARG A 136 -20.78 -5.30 -38.50
C ARG A 136 -19.83 -5.47 -37.31
N ILE A 137 -19.03 -6.55 -37.28
CA ILE A 137 -18.03 -6.79 -36.23
C ILE A 137 -17.02 -5.63 -36.17
N LEU A 138 -16.53 -5.17 -37.33
CA LEU A 138 -15.58 -4.06 -37.40
C LEU A 138 -16.16 -2.74 -36.89
N ASN A 139 -17.43 -2.45 -37.20
CA ASN A 139 -18.11 -1.26 -36.71
C ASN A 139 -18.24 -1.26 -35.18
N ASP A 140 -18.47 -2.43 -34.58
CA ASP A 140 -18.56 -2.59 -33.12
C ASP A 140 -17.17 -2.43 -32.43
N ILE A 141 -16.06 -2.55 -33.16
CA ILE A 141 -14.68 -2.39 -32.63
C ILE A 141 -14.14 -0.98 -32.84
N GLU A 142 -14.46 -0.35 -33.96
CA GLU A 142 -13.98 1.01 -34.27
C GLU A 142 -14.49 2.07 -33.27
N SER A 143 -15.61 1.82 -32.61
CA SER A 143 -16.09 2.62 -31.48
C SER A 143 -15.16 2.57 -30.25
N GLN A 144 -14.28 1.56 -30.16
CA GLN A 144 -13.38 1.32 -29.04
C GLN A 144 -11.96 0.92 -29.50
N PRO A 145 -11.12 1.90 -29.90
CA PRO A 145 -9.76 1.64 -30.40
C PRO A 145 -8.93 0.81 -29.41
N GLY A 146 -8.30 -0.27 -29.89
CA GLY A 146 -7.33 -1.08 -29.13
C GLY A 146 -7.86 -2.40 -28.55
N ASN A 147 -9.08 -2.83 -28.90
CA ASN A 147 -9.74 -3.96 -28.26
C ASN A 147 -9.61 -5.31 -29.01
N LEU A 148 -8.41 -5.64 -29.50
CA LEU A 148 -8.14 -6.94 -30.16
C LEU A 148 -8.50 -8.16 -29.30
N PRO A 149 -8.25 -8.18 -27.97
CA PRO A 149 -8.65 -9.31 -27.13
C PRO A 149 -10.17 -9.48 -27.06
N LEU A 150 -10.95 -8.40 -27.11
CA LEU A 150 -12.41 -8.49 -27.13
C LEU A 150 -12.92 -9.01 -28.49
N LEU A 151 -12.28 -8.60 -29.59
CA LEU A 151 -12.53 -9.20 -30.90
C LEU A 151 -12.24 -10.70 -30.88
N GLU A 152 -11.09 -11.11 -30.35
CA GLU A 152 -10.71 -12.52 -30.22
C GLU A 152 -11.76 -13.30 -29.42
N PHE A 153 -12.21 -12.74 -28.29
CA PHE A 153 -13.24 -13.36 -27.46
C PHE A 153 -14.56 -13.51 -28.23
N ALA A 154 -15.04 -12.45 -28.87
CA ALA A 154 -16.29 -12.48 -29.64
C ALA A 154 -16.22 -13.47 -30.82
N LEU A 155 -15.10 -13.53 -31.55
CA LEU A 155 -14.90 -14.51 -32.62
C LEU A 155 -14.83 -15.94 -32.08
N THR A 156 -14.23 -16.15 -30.91
CA THR A 156 -14.18 -17.45 -30.25
C THR A 156 -15.58 -17.93 -29.88
N GLU A 157 -16.39 -17.06 -29.28
CA GLU A 157 -17.78 -17.39 -28.92
C GLU A 157 -18.65 -17.60 -30.17
N LEU A 158 -18.47 -16.75 -31.20
CA LEU A 158 -19.16 -16.90 -32.48
C LEU A 158 -18.82 -18.24 -33.14
N TRP A 159 -17.57 -18.68 -33.05
CA TRP A 159 -17.14 -19.98 -33.52
C TRP A 159 -17.73 -21.13 -32.71
N ASN A 160 -17.72 -21.03 -31.37
CA ASN A 160 -18.20 -22.07 -30.47
C ASN A 160 -19.71 -22.30 -30.57
N GLN A 161 -20.49 -21.24 -30.79
CA GLN A 161 -21.95 -21.30 -30.92
C GLN A 161 -22.40 -21.40 -32.40
N GLY A 162 -21.51 -21.08 -33.33
CA GLY A 162 -21.79 -21.11 -34.77
C GLY A 162 -21.91 -22.53 -35.31
N ASN A 163 -22.52 -22.63 -36.50
CA ASN A 163 -22.51 -23.91 -37.23
C ASN A 163 -21.17 -24.10 -37.97
N SER A 164 -20.82 -25.35 -38.27
CA SER A 164 -19.52 -25.73 -38.84
C SER A 164 -19.26 -25.24 -40.28
N LYS A 165 -20.17 -24.50 -40.91
CA LYS A 165 -20.07 -24.05 -42.30
C LYS A 165 -20.17 -22.54 -42.47
N GLN A 166 -20.90 -21.85 -41.58
CA GLN A 166 -21.18 -20.43 -41.69
C GLN A 166 -21.41 -19.78 -40.32
N LEU A 167 -20.71 -18.68 -40.07
CA LEU A 167 -20.92 -17.79 -38.93
C LEU A 167 -21.98 -16.75 -39.30
N THR A 168 -23.03 -16.61 -38.49
CA THR A 168 -24.25 -15.86 -38.86
C THR A 168 -24.46 -14.61 -38.02
N HIS A 169 -25.24 -13.66 -38.54
CA HIS A 169 -25.69 -12.50 -37.79
C HIS A 169 -26.51 -12.89 -36.57
N GLN A 170 -27.32 -13.96 -36.69
CA GLN A 170 -28.11 -14.48 -35.59
C GLN A 170 -27.22 -14.94 -34.43
N THR A 171 -26.23 -15.80 -34.68
CA THR A 171 -25.32 -16.25 -33.62
C THR A 171 -24.53 -15.08 -33.04
N TYR A 172 -24.14 -14.11 -33.87
CA TYR A 172 -23.48 -12.90 -33.40
C TYR A 172 -24.34 -12.07 -32.43
N GLU A 173 -25.65 -12.00 -32.65
CA GLU A 173 -26.60 -11.37 -31.72
C GLU A 173 -26.83 -12.20 -30.46
N GLU A 174 -26.88 -13.53 -30.58
CA GLU A 174 -27.04 -14.47 -29.47
C GLU A 174 -25.86 -14.44 -28.51
N ILE A 175 -24.62 -14.30 -29.01
CA ILE A 175 -23.44 -14.09 -28.16
C ILE A 175 -23.38 -12.68 -27.57
N GLY A 176 -24.10 -11.72 -28.16
CA GLY A 176 -24.18 -10.35 -27.63
C GLY A 176 -23.19 -9.39 -28.24
N GLN A 177 -22.76 -9.67 -29.47
CA GLN A 177 -21.82 -8.86 -30.24
C GLN A 177 -20.48 -8.70 -29.51
N VAL A 178 -19.60 -7.84 -30.03
CA VAL A 178 -18.27 -7.60 -29.45
C VAL A 178 -18.37 -7.11 -27.99
N GLU A 179 -19.18 -6.08 -27.71
CA GLU A 179 -19.24 -5.47 -26.38
C GLU A 179 -19.91 -6.36 -25.32
N GLY A 180 -20.96 -7.09 -25.70
CA GLY A 180 -21.80 -7.87 -24.79
C GLY A 180 -21.36 -9.32 -24.60
N ALA A 181 -20.54 -9.89 -25.50
CA ALA A 181 -20.10 -11.28 -25.38
C ALA A 181 -19.40 -11.57 -24.06
N LEU A 182 -18.47 -10.70 -23.65
CA LEU A 182 -17.74 -10.88 -22.40
C LEU A 182 -18.66 -10.72 -21.17
N ALA A 183 -19.59 -9.77 -21.21
CA ALA A 183 -20.55 -9.53 -20.14
C ALA A 183 -21.56 -10.69 -19.99
N ARG A 184 -22.07 -11.24 -21.10
CA ARG A 184 -22.99 -12.40 -21.09
C ARG A 184 -22.30 -13.64 -20.57
N HIS A 185 -21.09 -13.91 -21.04
CA HIS A 185 -20.28 -15.02 -20.54
C HIS A 185 -20.03 -14.88 -19.03
N ALA A 186 -19.71 -13.67 -18.55
CA ALA A 186 -19.57 -13.42 -17.12
C ALA A 186 -20.87 -13.67 -16.34
N ASP A 187 -22.02 -13.24 -16.87
CA ASP A 187 -23.33 -13.50 -16.26
C ASP A 187 -23.69 -14.99 -16.22
N GLU A 188 -23.42 -15.74 -17.29
CA GLU A 188 -23.66 -17.18 -17.35
C GLU A 188 -22.81 -17.93 -16.33
N LYS A 189 -21.52 -17.62 -16.27
CA LYS A 189 -20.62 -18.20 -15.26
C LYS A 189 -21.06 -17.81 -13.86
N TYR A 190 -21.39 -16.55 -13.62
CA TYR A 190 -21.88 -16.09 -12.31
C TYR A 190 -23.18 -16.78 -11.88
N LYS A 191 -24.12 -17.03 -12.80
CA LYS A 191 -25.37 -17.75 -12.52
C LYS A 191 -25.14 -19.21 -12.09
N SER A 192 -24.11 -19.86 -12.64
CA SER A 192 -23.77 -21.27 -12.36
C SER A 192 -23.11 -21.50 -10.98
N ILE A 193 -22.80 -20.44 -10.24
CA ILE A 193 -22.02 -20.47 -9.00
C ILE A 193 -22.94 -20.46 -7.78
N THR A 194 -22.50 -21.09 -6.69
CA THR A 194 -23.27 -21.15 -5.43
C THR A 194 -23.41 -19.77 -4.77
N GLU A 195 -24.47 -19.54 -3.99
CA GLU A 195 -24.67 -18.24 -3.32
C GLU A 195 -23.51 -17.84 -2.39
N VAL A 196 -22.88 -18.81 -1.72
CA VAL A 196 -21.71 -18.57 -0.87
C VAL A 196 -20.50 -18.11 -1.69
N GLU A 197 -20.29 -18.70 -2.87
CA GLU A 197 -19.21 -18.30 -3.78
C GLU A 197 -19.53 -16.97 -4.48
N LYS A 198 -20.80 -16.64 -4.74
CA LYS A 198 -21.20 -15.37 -5.38
C LYS A 198 -20.74 -14.15 -4.60
N GLU A 199 -20.91 -14.14 -3.27
CA GLU A 199 -20.43 -13.04 -2.43
C GLU A 199 -18.90 -12.93 -2.46
N LYS A 200 -18.19 -14.06 -2.46
CA LYS A 200 -16.73 -14.07 -2.62
C LYS A 200 -16.30 -13.51 -3.98
N ILE A 201 -16.99 -13.87 -5.06
CA ILE A 201 -16.75 -13.34 -6.41
C ILE A 201 -16.97 -11.84 -6.46
N ARG A 202 -18.07 -11.35 -5.88
CA ARG A 202 -18.36 -9.93 -5.78
C ARG A 202 -17.18 -9.18 -5.17
N ARG A 203 -16.66 -9.66 -4.05
CA ARG A 203 -15.50 -9.06 -3.37
C ARG A 203 -14.23 -9.16 -4.20
N ILE A 204 -13.94 -10.32 -4.79
CA ILE A 204 -12.79 -10.49 -5.68
C ILE A 204 -12.83 -9.43 -6.78
N PHE A 205 -13.92 -9.33 -7.56
CA PHE A 205 -13.98 -8.36 -8.66
C PHE A 205 -13.87 -6.91 -8.18
N ILE A 206 -14.49 -6.53 -7.06
CA ILE A 206 -14.33 -5.20 -6.46
C ILE A 206 -12.86 -4.89 -6.16
N GLN A 207 -12.07 -5.88 -5.72
CA GLN A 207 -10.64 -5.74 -5.44
C GLN A 207 -9.78 -5.64 -6.71
N LEU A 208 -10.31 -6.03 -7.87
CA LEU A 208 -9.65 -5.96 -9.19
C LEU A 208 -9.99 -4.69 -9.97
N VAL A 209 -10.76 -3.77 -9.40
CA VAL A 209 -11.15 -2.51 -10.04
C VAL A 209 -10.63 -1.34 -9.22
N ARG A 210 -9.96 -0.41 -9.89
CA ARG A 210 -9.61 0.90 -9.33
C ARG A 210 -10.67 1.91 -9.80
N PRO A 211 -11.40 2.56 -8.88
CA PRO A 211 -12.34 3.58 -9.26
C PRO A 211 -11.63 4.81 -9.84
N GLY A 212 -12.13 5.34 -10.95
CA GLY A 212 -11.66 6.62 -11.50
C GLY A 212 -12.17 7.81 -10.67
N GLU A 213 -11.31 8.82 -10.46
CA GLU A 213 -11.68 10.10 -9.84
C GLU A 213 -12.14 11.10 -10.91
N GLY A 214 -13.37 10.91 -11.40
CA GLY A 214 -13.92 11.69 -12.52
C GLY A 214 -13.58 11.13 -13.91
N THR A 215 -12.90 9.99 -13.96
CA THR A 215 -12.64 9.19 -15.17
C THR A 215 -13.33 7.83 -15.06
N GLU A 216 -13.24 7.03 -16.13
CA GLU A 216 -13.69 5.64 -16.12
C GLU A 216 -12.93 4.78 -15.09
N ASP A 217 -13.58 3.71 -14.64
CA ASP A 217 -12.96 2.72 -13.76
C ASP A 217 -11.96 1.86 -14.55
N THR A 218 -10.80 1.59 -13.96
CA THR A 218 -9.70 0.86 -14.61
C THR A 218 -9.46 -0.46 -13.91
N ARG A 219 -8.79 -1.39 -14.61
CA ARG A 219 -8.35 -2.64 -13.96
C ARG A 219 -7.23 -2.38 -12.95
N ARG A 220 -7.19 -3.22 -11.92
CA ARG A 220 -6.16 -3.26 -10.88
C ARG A 220 -5.62 -4.68 -10.74
N ILE A 221 -4.30 -4.80 -10.61
CA ILE A 221 -3.64 -6.05 -10.24
C ILE A 221 -3.73 -6.22 -8.73
N ALA A 222 -4.29 -7.35 -8.27
CA ALA A 222 -4.31 -7.75 -6.87
C ALA A 222 -3.35 -8.92 -6.63
N VAL A 223 -2.69 -8.94 -5.48
CA VAL A 223 -1.88 -10.08 -5.03
C VAL A 223 -2.73 -11.07 -4.24
N LYS A 224 -2.33 -12.35 -4.25
CA LYS A 224 -3.05 -13.42 -3.54
C LYS A 224 -3.30 -13.14 -2.06
N THR A 225 -2.40 -12.44 -1.38
CA THR A 225 -2.54 -12.08 0.04
C THR A 225 -3.66 -11.06 0.28
N GLU A 226 -3.97 -10.19 -0.68
CA GLU A 226 -5.08 -9.24 -0.60
C GLU A 226 -6.45 -9.90 -0.72
N LEU A 227 -6.54 -10.97 -1.52
CA LEU A 227 -7.79 -11.68 -1.75
C LEU A 227 -8.03 -12.79 -0.73
N GLY A 228 -7.02 -13.16 0.06
CA GLY A 228 -7.08 -14.30 0.98
C GLY A 228 -6.85 -15.63 0.27
N LYS A 229 -6.13 -16.54 0.93
CA LYS A 229 -5.75 -17.84 0.36
C LYS A 229 -6.96 -18.72 0.01
N ASP A 230 -8.03 -18.62 0.80
CA ASP A 230 -9.25 -19.41 0.63
C ASP A 230 -10.04 -19.05 -0.63
N ASN A 231 -9.82 -17.83 -1.16
CA ASN A 231 -10.46 -17.36 -2.39
C ASN A 231 -9.65 -17.75 -3.64
N TRP A 232 -8.43 -18.28 -3.50
CA TRP A 232 -7.56 -18.55 -4.65
C TRP A 232 -8.07 -19.69 -5.53
N SER A 233 -8.74 -20.70 -4.95
CA SER A 233 -9.41 -21.74 -5.74
C SER A 233 -10.49 -21.16 -6.65
N LEU A 234 -11.21 -20.14 -6.16
CA LEU A 234 -12.23 -19.42 -6.92
C LEU A 234 -11.63 -18.52 -7.98
N VAL A 235 -10.51 -17.85 -7.69
CA VAL A 235 -9.73 -17.11 -8.69
C VAL A 235 -9.30 -18.03 -9.85
N LYS A 236 -8.84 -19.25 -9.56
CA LYS A 236 -8.50 -20.22 -10.61
C LYS A 236 -9.72 -20.60 -11.45
N LYS A 237 -10.88 -20.86 -10.84
CA LYS A 237 -12.13 -21.09 -11.58
C LYS A 237 -12.50 -19.92 -12.49
N LEU A 238 -12.32 -18.68 -12.02
CA LEU A 238 -12.56 -17.46 -12.82
C LEU A 238 -11.54 -17.33 -13.97
N ALA A 239 -10.30 -17.77 -13.76
CA ALA A 239 -9.26 -17.77 -14.79
C ALA A 239 -9.51 -18.84 -15.86
N ASP A 240 -9.92 -20.05 -15.46
CA ASP A 240 -10.36 -21.11 -16.37
C ASP A 240 -11.58 -20.66 -17.19
N ALA A 241 -12.45 -19.85 -16.58
CA ALA A 241 -13.56 -19.18 -17.25
C ALA A 241 -13.15 -17.94 -18.05
N ARG A 242 -11.86 -17.59 -18.16
CA ARG A 242 -11.35 -16.42 -18.89
C ARG A 242 -11.94 -15.07 -18.45
N LEU A 243 -12.36 -14.93 -17.19
CA LEU A 243 -12.84 -13.65 -16.66
C LEU A 243 -11.73 -12.85 -15.98
N VAL A 244 -10.69 -13.54 -15.52
CA VAL A 244 -9.49 -12.97 -14.91
C VAL A 244 -8.26 -13.64 -15.48
N VAL A 245 -7.11 -12.97 -15.38
CA VAL A 245 -5.80 -13.53 -15.74
C VAL A 245 -4.97 -13.62 -14.47
N THR A 246 -4.25 -14.73 -14.31
CA THR A 246 -3.30 -14.90 -13.19
C THR A 246 -1.87 -14.84 -13.70
N SER A 247 -0.98 -14.20 -12.93
CA SER A 247 0.44 -14.08 -13.26
C SER A 247 1.28 -14.16 -11.97
N ARG A 248 2.56 -13.82 -12.05
CA ARG A 248 3.44 -13.60 -10.90
C ARG A 248 4.09 -12.23 -11.01
N ASN A 249 4.19 -11.53 -9.88
CA ASN A 249 4.92 -10.27 -9.83
C ASN A 249 6.42 -10.48 -9.63
N ILE A 250 7.13 -9.36 -9.51
CA ILE A 250 8.57 -9.22 -9.25
C ILE A 250 9.04 -10.02 -8.03
N THR A 251 8.17 -10.14 -7.03
CA THR A 251 8.43 -10.86 -5.76
C THR A 251 7.97 -12.32 -5.81
N GLU A 252 7.73 -12.85 -7.01
CA GLU A 252 7.20 -14.20 -7.28
C GLU A 252 5.83 -14.51 -6.66
N GLN A 253 5.11 -13.48 -6.18
CA GLN A 253 3.76 -13.63 -5.64
C GLN A 253 2.76 -13.80 -6.77
N GLU A 254 1.83 -14.73 -6.58
CA GLU A 254 0.71 -14.92 -7.50
C GLU A 254 -0.18 -13.65 -7.52
N THR A 255 -0.45 -13.16 -8.72
CA THR A 255 -1.30 -11.99 -8.98
C THR A 255 -2.51 -12.36 -9.81
N VAL A 256 -3.52 -11.50 -9.77
CA VAL A 256 -4.72 -11.61 -10.58
C VAL A 256 -5.19 -10.22 -11.01
N GLU A 257 -5.71 -10.12 -12.23
CA GLU A 257 -6.41 -8.95 -12.74
C GLU A 257 -7.57 -9.37 -13.63
N VAL A 258 -8.50 -8.44 -13.90
CA VAL A 258 -9.56 -8.69 -14.89
C VAL A 258 -8.95 -8.88 -16.27
N VAL A 259 -9.47 -9.84 -17.04
CA VAL A 259 -8.98 -10.16 -18.39
C VAL A 259 -9.00 -8.94 -19.31
N HIS A 260 -10.03 -8.08 -19.19
CA HIS A 260 -10.18 -6.87 -19.98
C HIS A 260 -11.03 -5.82 -19.25
N GLU A 261 -10.71 -4.54 -19.45
CA GLU A 261 -11.52 -3.43 -18.91
C GLU A 261 -12.94 -3.38 -19.50
N ALA A 262 -13.15 -4.02 -20.65
CA ALA A 262 -14.48 -4.18 -21.24
C ALA A 262 -15.44 -4.90 -20.28
N LEU A 263 -14.94 -5.80 -19.43
CA LEU A 263 -15.76 -6.44 -18.40
C LEU A 263 -16.21 -5.42 -17.34
N ILE A 264 -15.35 -4.49 -16.94
CA ILE A 264 -15.68 -3.43 -15.98
C ILE A 264 -16.75 -2.50 -16.58
N LYS A 265 -16.60 -2.18 -17.87
CA LYS A 265 -17.50 -1.28 -18.60
C LYS A 265 -18.85 -1.91 -18.92
N ASN A 266 -18.90 -3.18 -19.31
CA ASN A 266 -20.10 -3.76 -19.92
C ASN A 266 -20.83 -4.77 -19.01
N TRP A 267 -20.18 -5.27 -17.95
CA TRP A 267 -20.84 -6.21 -17.04
C TRP A 267 -21.68 -5.47 -15.99
N GLY A 268 -23.01 -5.46 -16.20
CA GLY A 268 -23.95 -4.71 -15.37
C GLY A 268 -23.85 -5.01 -13.87
N LYS A 269 -23.57 -6.27 -13.48
CA LYS A 269 -23.37 -6.63 -12.07
C LYS A 269 -22.14 -5.96 -11.47
N LEU A 270 -21.01 -5.97 -12.19
CA LEU A 270 -19.79 -5.31 -11.73
C LEU A 270 -19.98 -3.80 -11.61
N GLN A 271 -20.67 -3.18 -12.57
CA GLN A 271 -21.03 -1.77 -12.47
C GLN A 271 -21.87 -1.47 -11.22
N GLU A 272 -22.88 -2.30 -10.92
CA GLU A 272 -23.72 -2.16 -9.73
C GLU A 272 -22.90 -2.30 -8.43
N TRP A 273 -22.03 -3.30 -8.38
CA TRP A 273 -21.11 -3.49 -7.27
C TRP A 273 -20.18 -2.30 -7.07
N MET A 274 -19.63 -1.75 -8.16
CA MET A 274 -18.75 -0.59 -8.11
C MET A 274 -19.49 0.68 -7.70
N LYS A 275 -20.75 0.88 -8.09
CA LYS A 275 -21.57 2.02 -7.62
C LYS A 275 -21.65 2.08 -6.09
N THR A 276 -21.81 0.93 -5.44
CA THR A 276 -21.91 0.86 -3.97
C THR A 276 -20.54 0.79 -3.28
N ALA A 277 -19.53 0.24 -3.95
CA ALA A 277 -18.19 0.05 -3.38
C ALA A 277 -17.22 1.20 -3.65
N ARG A 278 -17.52 2.15 -4.55
CA ARG A 278 -16.59 3.21 -4.98
C ARG A 278 -15.95 3.98 -3.83
N ILE A 279 -16.77 4.49 -2.90
CA ILE A 279 -16.27 5.28 -1.75
C ILE A 279 -15.35 4.43 -0.88
N PHE A 280 -15.76 3.19 -0.59
CA PHE A 280 -14.96 2.24 0.18
C PHE A 280 -13.64 1.91 -0.53
N ARG A 281 -13.68 1.67 -1.84
CA ARG A 281 -12.48 1.36 -2.64
C ARG A 281 -11.49 2.51 -2.71
N ALA A 282 -11.96 3.74 -2.91
CA ALA A 282 -11.10 4.92 -2.92
C ALA A 282 -10.46 5.17 -1.54
N TRP A 283 -11.20 4.92 -0.46
CA TRP A 283 -10.64 4.93 0.90
C TRP A 283 -9.61 3.80 1.10
N GLN A 284 -9.92 2.58 0.68
CA GLN A 284 -9.04 1.42 0.81
C GLN A 284 -7.73 1.59 0.04
N ASP A 285 -7.76 2.16 -1.16
CA ASP A 285 -6.56 2.46 -1.95
C ASP A 285 -5.64 3.46 -1.21
N ARG A 286 -6.20 4.49 -0.58
CA ARG A 286 -5.44 5.44 0.26
C ARG A 286 -4.85 4.76 1.50
N LEU A 287 -5.63 3.88 2.15
CA LEU A 287 -5.18 3.11 3.30
C LEU A 287 -3.99 2.20 2.92
N ARG A 288 -4.06 1.53 1.76
CA ARG A 288 -2.98 0.67 1.25
C ARG A 288 -1.69 1.44 1.01
N ALA A 289 -1.75 2.65 0.45
CA ALA A 289 -0.56 3.48 0.27
C ALA A 289 0.13 3.79 1.61
N THR A 290 -0.63 4.12 2.66
CA THR A 290 -0.07 4.34 4.00
C THR A 290 0.48 3.06 4.61
N LYS A 291 -0.22 1.94 4.44
CA LYS A 291 0.24 0.63 4.88
C LYS A 291 1.56 0.23 4.22
N GLU A 292 1.69 0.44 2.91
CA GLU A 292 2.92 0.13 2.17
C GLU A 292 4.10 0.97 2.69
N LEU A 293 3.88 2.24 3.05
CA LEU A 293 4.89 3.08 3.70
C LEU A 293 5.29 2.53 5.08
N TRP A 294 4.33 2.08 5.89
CA TRP A 294 4.59 1.45 7.18
C TRP A 294 5.41 0.16 7.03
N GLU A 295 5.09 -0.68 6.05
CA GLU A 295 5.87 -1.89 5.76
C GLU A 295 7.28 -1.56 5.27
N ALA A 296 7.44 -0.54 4.42
CA ALA A 296 8.73 -0.09 3.89
C ALA A 296 9.64 0.53 4.96
N THR A 297 9.07 1.15 6.00
CA THR A 297 9.80 1.76 7.13
C THR A 297 10.10 0.77 8.25
N ASN A 298 10.07 -0.54 7.95
CA ASN A 298 10.26 -1.61 8.94
C ASN A 298 9.29 -1.50 10.13
N LYS A 299 8.04 -1.13 9.84
CA LYS A 299 6.93 -1.00 10.79
C LYS A 299 7.07 0.12 11.81
N ASP A 300 7.58 1.28 11.38
CA ASP A 300 7.69 2.47 12.23
C ASP A 300 6.32 2.90 12.81
N THR A 301 6.26 3.10 14.13
CA THR A 301 5.08 3.58 14.85
C THR A 301 4.58 4.95 14.40
N ASP A 302 5.45 5.77 13.80
CA ASP A 302 5.07 7.09 13.29
C ASP A 302 4.25 7.01 11.99
N CYS A 303 4.33 5.88 11.27
CA CYS A 303 3.55 5.61 10.07
C CYS A 303 2.16 4.99 10.36
N LEU A 304 1.88 4.65 11.63
CA LEU A 304 0.58 4.08 12.02
C LEU A 304 -0.54 5.13 11.94
N LEU A 305 -1.78 4.65 11.75
CA LEU A 305 -2.94 5.53 11.68
C LEU A 305 -3.19 6.23 13.02
N ARG A 306 -3.60 7.50 12.96
CA ARG A 306 -3.94 8.32 14.14
C ARG A 306 -5.20 9.15 13.88
N GLY A 307 -5.81 9.64 14.96
CA GLY A 307 -6.95 10.55 14.91
C GLY A 307 -8.12 10.01 14.08
N ALA A 308 -8.69 10.86 13.22
CA ALA A 308 -9.86 10.53 12.41
C ALA A 308 -9.63 9.35 11.46
N ALA A 309 -8.42 9.20 10.88
CA ALA A 309 -8.12 8.11 9.95
C ALA A 309 -8.16 6.73 10.63
N LEU A 310 -7.72 6.66 11.89
CA LEU A 310 -7.81 5.44 12.70
C LEU A 310 -9.26 5.11 13.08
N VAL A 311 -10.05 6.13 13.45
CA VAL A 311 -11.48 5.93 13.78
C VAL A 311 -12.23 5.39 12.56
N GLU A 312 -12.04 6.00 11.39
CA GLU A 312 -12.65 5.52 10.15
C GLU A 312 -12.22 4.09 9.83
N ALA A 313 -10.93 3.76 9.97
CA ALA A 313 -10.42 2.42 9.72
C ALA A 313 -10.99 1.37 10.69
N GLU A 314 -11.14 1.71 11.97
CA GLU A 314 -11.74 0.84 12.98
C GLU A 314 -13.22 0.56 12.68
N GLU A 315 -14.00 1.59 12.30
CA GLU A 315 -15.39 1.44 11.90
C GLU A 315 -15.53 0.53 10.68
N ARG A 316 -14.73 0.78 9.63
CA ARG A 316 -14.74 -0.04 8.41
C ARG A 316 -14.33 -1.49 8.66
N LEU A 317 -13.35 -1.73 9.53
CA LEU A 317 -12.93 -3.09 9.91
C LEU A 317 -14.06 -3.85 10.62
N LYS A 318 -14.86 -3.16 11.45
CA LYS A 318 -16.04 -3.75 12.10
C LYS A 318 -17.17 -4.03 11.11
N GLU A 319 -17.43 -3.12 10.17
CA GLU A 319 -18.50 -3.27 9.17
C GLU A 319 -18.18 -4.32 8.11
N ARG A 320 -16.92 -4.40 7.67
CA ARG A 320 -16.49 -5.20 6.51
C ARG A 320 -15.14 -5.89 6.72
N PRO A 321 -15.01 -6.77 7.74
CA PRO A 321 -13.73 -7.42 8.04
C PRO A 321 -13.21 -8.25 6.87
N GLU A 322 -14.11 -8.90 6.13
CA GLU A 322 -13.75 -9.78 5.02
C GLU A 322 -13.27 -9.03 3.76
N ASP A 323 -13.45 -7.70 3.70
CA ASP A 323 -12.94 -6.84 2.62
C ASP A 323 -11.55 -6.25 2.95
N LEU A 324 -11.04 -6.44 4.18
CA LEU A 324 -9.82 -5.81 4.72
C LEU A 324 -8.76 -6.85 5.15
N ILE A 325 -8.63 -7.93 4.39
CA ILE A 325 -7.75 -9.07 4.71
C ILE A 325 -6.29 -8.65 4.88
N SER A 326 -5.76 -7.85 3.95
CA SER A 326 -4.35 -7.47 3.98
C SER A 326 -4.06 -6.31 4.94
N GLU A 327 -5.07 -5.51 5.24
CA GLU A 327 -5.00 -4.27 6.00
C GLU A 327 -5.26 -4.47 7.48
N GLN A 328 -5.92 -5.57 7.85
CA GLN A 328 -6.31 -5.90 9.21
C GLN A 328 -5.16 -5.74 10.20
N THR A 329 -3.99 -6.32 9.93
CA THR A 329 -2.84 -6.22 10.84
C THR A 329 -2.39 -4.76 11.03
N PHE A 330 -2.38 -3.95 9.97
CA PHE A 330 -1.99 -2.55 10.08
C PHE A 330 -2.97 -1.72 10.91
N ILE A 331 -4.27 -1.98 10.76
CA ILE A 331 -5.31 -1.33 11.56
C ILE A 331 -5.19 -1.78 13.03
N GLU A 332 -5.01 -3.07 13.29
CA GLU A 332 -4.86 -3.62 14.64
C GLU A 332 -3.62 -3.07 15.35
N GLU A 333 -2.47 -2.97 14.67
CA GLU A 333 -1.27 -2.35 15.24
C GLU A 333 -1.49 -0.86 15.53
N SER A 334 -2.23 -0.15 14.68
CA SER A 334 -2.59 1.25 14.92
C SER A 334 -3.51 1.41 16.15
N ILE A 335 -4.46 0.49 16.36
CA ILE A 335 -5.34 0.47 17.54
C ILE A 335 -4.54 0.18 18.82
N LYS A 336 -3.61 -0.78 18.76
CA LYS A 336 -2.72 -1.11 19.90
C LYS A 336 -1.88 0.10 20.29
N GLU A 337 -1.29 0.79 19.32
CA GLU A 337 -0.46 1.97 19.55
C GLU A 337 -1.26 3.12 20.17
N LYS A 338 -2.47 3.40 19.67
CA LYS A 338 -3.39 4.37 20.30
C LYS A 338 -3.64 4.04 21.77
N THR A 339 -3.95 2.76 22.06
CA THR A 339 -4.24 2.31 23.42
C THR A 339 -3.02 2.46 24.34
N ARG A 340 -1.81 2.17 23.84
CA ARG A 340 -0.55 2.35 24.57
C ARG A 340 -0.33 3.81 24.94
N VAL A 341 -0.46 4.71 23.96
CA VAL A 341 -0.29 6.16 24.16
C VAL A 341 -1.30 6.71 25.18
N GLU A 342 -2.59 6.33 25.07
CA GLU A 342 -3.62 6.76 26.02
C GLU A 342 -3.35 6.26 27.47
N GLN A 343 -2.81 5.05 27.61
CA GLN A 343 -2.41 4.51 28.92
C GLN A 343 -1.22 5.26 29.51
N GLU A 344 -0.22 5.60 28.69
CA GLU A 344 0.95 6.37 29.11
C GLU A 344 0.57 7.79 29.53
N GLU A 345 -0.31 8.46 28.78
CA GLU A 345 -0.84 9.78 29.15
C GLU A 345 -1.61 9.75 30.47
N LYS A 346 -2.49 8.76 30.67
CA LYS A 346 -3.22 8.58 31.94
C LYS A 346 -2.26 8.35 33.12
N GLN A 347 -1.24 7.50 32.94
CA GLN A 347 -0.22 7.27 33.96
C GLN A 347 0.58 8.55 34.27
N ARG A 348 0.91 9.34 33.25
CA ARG A 348 1.59 10.61 33.42
C ARG A 348 0.74 11.61 34.21
N GLN A 349 -0.53 11.79 33.82
CA GLN A 349 -1.47 12.65 34.53
C GLN A 349 -1.66 12.21 35.99
N GLN A 350 -1.74 10.90 36.23
CA GLN A 350 -1.84 10.36 37.58
C GLN A 350 -0.58 10.67 38.42
N ARG A 351 0.62 10.50 37.85
CA ARG A 351 1.88 10.85 38.53
C ARG A 351 1.98 12.36 38.82
N GLU A 352 1.54 13.21 37.89
CA GLU A 352 1.50 14.66 38.07
C GLU A 352 0.52 15.05 39.18
N LEU A 353 -0.66 14.42 39.25
CA LEU A 353 -1.64 14.63 40.32
C LEU A 353 -1.12 14.18 41.69
N GLU A 354 -0.50 12.99 41.78
CA GLU A 354 0.10 12.48 43.01
C GLU A 354 1.25 13.37 43.50
N ALA A 355 2.08 13.87 42.58
CA ALA A 355 3.15 14.82 42.90
C ALA A 355 2.57 16.15 43.44
N ALA A 356 1.50 16.66 42.81
CA ALA A 356 0.83 17.88 43.26
C ALA A 356 0.19 17.71 44.65
N GLN A 357 -0.44 16.56 44.92
CA GLN A 357 -1.01 16.23 46.24
C GLN A 357 0.06 16.16 47.32
N LYS A 358 1.18 15.49 47.06
CA LYS A 358 2.32 15.42 48.01
C LYS A 358 2.90 16.81 48.29
N LEU A 359 3.04 17.66 47.27
CA LEU A 359 3.51 19.03 47.45
C LEU A 359 2.54 19.85 48.30
N ALA A 360 1.23 19.71 48.09
CA ALA A 360 0.21 20.37 48.90
C ALA A 360 0.24 19.89 50.36
N GLU A 361 0.40 18.58 50.59
CA GLU A 361 0.53 18.02 51.94
C GLU A 361 1.77 18.58 52.66
N ILE A 362 2.93 18.59 52.00
CA ILE A 362 4.17 19.18 52.54
C ILE A 362 3.97 20.67 52.86
N GLN A 363 3.28 21.43 52.00
CA GLN A 363 2.97 22.84 52.27
C GLN A 363 2.05 23.01 53.48
N THR A 364 1.01 22.17 53.62
CA THR A 364 0.12 22.23 54.80
C THR A 364 0.83 21.83 56.09
N GLU A 365 1.71 20.82 56.05
CA GLU A 365 2.57 20.47 57.17
C GLU A 365 3.52 21.60 57.54
N ALA A 366 4.12 22.27 56.56
CA ALA A 366 5.01 23.41 56.81
C ALA A 366 4.23 24.57 57.47
N VAL A 367 3.04 24.90 56.96
CA VAL A 367 2.17 25.94 57.54
C VAL A 367 1.73 25.57 58.96
N THR A 368 1.37 24.31 59.22
CA THR A 368 0.98 23.87 60.57
C THR A 368 2.16 23.87 61.54
N LYS A 369 3.35 23.43 61.11
CA LYS A 369 4.60 23.56 61.89
C LYS A 369 4.91 25.02 62.20
N GLN A 370 4.77 25.92 61.23
CA GLN A 370 4.97 27.36 61.41
C GLN A 370 3.95 27.97 62.38
N LYS A 371 2.67 27.61 62.28
CA LYS A 371 1.63 28.01 63.25
C LYS A 371 1.94 27.53 64.67
N LYS A 372 2.39 26.28 64.83
CA LYS A 372 2.80 25.72 66.14
C LYS A 372 4.02 26.44 66.71
N ALA A 373 5.03 26.73 65.89
CA ALA A 373 6.22 27.49 66.29
C ALA A 373 5.85 28.91 66.75
N ASN A 374 5.02 29.62 65.98
CA ASN A 374 4.53 30.95 66.35
C ASN A 374 3.72 30.94 67.66
N LYS A 375 2.90 29.91 67.91
CA LYS A 375 2.17 29.75 69.17
C LYS A 375 3.12 29.55 70.36
N LYS A 376 4.16 28.72 70.22
CA LYS A 376 5.19 28.56 71.26
C LYS A 376 5.95 29.86 71.54
N LEU A 377 6.30 30.60 70.50
CA LEU A 377 6.99 31.90 70.64
C LEU A 377 6.13 32.91 71.43
N ARG A 378 4.82 33.01 71.12
CA ARG A 378 3.88 33.88 71.84
C ARG A 378 3.72 33.51 73.32
N LEU A 379 3.68 32.22 73.63
CA LEU A 379 3.63 31.74 75.03
C LEU A 379 4.93 32.06 75.78
N GLY A 380 6.09 31.89 75.13
CA GLY A 380 7.38 32.27 75.70
C GLY A 380 7.49 33.78 75.98
N THR A 381 7.03 34.62 75.05
CA THR A 381 7.01 36.08 75.25
C THR A 381 6.09 36.49 76.39
N LEU A 382 4.91 35.88 76.54
CA LEU A 382 4.00 36.14 77.67
C LEU A 382 4.65 35.76 79.02
N GLY A 383 5.34 34.62 79.06
CA GLY A 383 6.10 34.20 80.25
C GLY A 383 7.18 35.21 80.64
N LEU A 384 7.95 35.70 79.66
CA LEU A 384 8.98 36.73 79.88
C LEU A 384 8.39 38.07 80.34
N SER A 385 7.23 38.47 79.83
CA SER A 385 6.51 39.66 80.29
C SER A 385 6.07 39.53 81.75
N ILE A 386 5.55 38.37 82.15
CA ILE A 386 5.14 38.11 83.53
C ILE A 386 6.36 38.12 84.47
N ILE A 387 7.47 37.50 84.07
CA ILE A 387 8.72 37.54 84.83
C ILE A 387 9.24 38.97 84.98
N SER A 388 9.19 39.77 83.90
CA SER A 388 9.58 41.19 83.96
C SER A 388 8.66 42.01 84.86
N LEU A 389 7.35 41.74 84.86
CA LEU A 389 6.39 42.40 85.74
C LEU A 389 6.66 42.05 87.22
N ILE A 390 6.93 40.78 87.51
CA ILE A 390 7.29 40.32 88.86
C ILE A 390 8.61 40.98 89.30
N ALA A 391 9.61 41.04 88.42
CA ALA A 391 10.88 41.72 88.69
C ALA A 391 10.69 43.23 88.95
N PHE A 392 9.77 43.89 88.24
CA PHE A 392 9.42 45.28 88.48
C PHE A 392 8.71 45.48 89.83
N ILE A 393 7.80 44.57 90.20
CA ILE A 393 7.10 44.60 91.48
C ILE A 393 8.07 44.38 92.64
N THR A 394 8.99 43.41 92.52
CA THR A 394 9.99 43.16 93.57
C THR A 394 11.00 44.29 93.68
N ALA A 395 11.43 44.88 92.56
CA ALA A 395 12.28 46.08 92.57
C ALA A 395 11.56 47.28 93.21
N GLY A 396 10.28 47.50 92.88
CA GLY A 396 9.46 48.55 93.49
C GLY A 396 9.22 48.33 94.99
N TRP A 397 9.02 47.08 95.41
CA TRP A 397 8.87 46.72 96.82
C TRP A 397 10.18 46.92 97.61
N ALA A 398 11.31 46.53 97.03
CA ALA A 398 12.64 46.78 97.60
C ALA A 398 12.94 48.28 97.72
N TRP A 399 12.57 49.08 96.71
CA TRP A 399 12.72 50.54 96.74
C TRP A 399 11.83 51.22 97.80
N ASN A 400 10.62 50.69 98.01
CA ASN A 400 9.74 51.20 99.06
C ASN A 400 10.26 50.85 100.47
N GLN A 401 10.83 49.65 100.65
CA GLN A 401 11.48 49.24 101.90
C GLN A 401 12.68 50.13 102.27
N THR A 402 13.55 50.46 101.30
CA THR A 402 14.66 51.39 101.55
C THR A 402 14.17 52.80 101.91
N ARG A 403 13.10 53.28 101.27
CA ARG A 403 12.49 54.57 101.61
C ARG A 403 11.87 54.60 103.01
N ILE A 404 11.25 53.50 103.46
CA ILE A 404 10.72 53.37 104.83
C ILE A 404 11.87 53.29 105.85
N ALA A 405 12.99 52.66 105.51
CA ALA A 405 14.18 52.66 106.36
C ALA A 405 14.79 54.07 106.50
N GLU A 406 14.81 54.88 105.44
CA GLU A 406 15.24 56.28 105.51
C GLU A 406 14.29 57.17 106.31
N LEU A 407 12.96 56.94 106.23
CA LEU A 407 11.96 57.68 107.01
C LEU A 407 12.00 57.35 108.52
N ASN A 408 12.32 56.11 108.91
CA ASN A 408 12.46 55.72 110.31
C ASN A 408 13.78 56.18 110.96
N LEU A 409 14.80 56.49 110.15
CA LEU A 409 16.04 57.10 110.65
C LEU A 409 15.87 58.59 110.99
N VAL A 410 14.91 59.29 110.36
CA VAL A 410 14.63 60.71 110.62
C VAL A 410 13.76 60.95 111.87
N ASP A 411 12.91 59.98 112.27
CA ASP A 411 12.00 60.14 113.42
C ASP A 411 12.64 59.80 114.79
N SER A 412 13.88 59.27 114.81
CA SER A 412 14.60 58.90 116.05
C SER A 412 15.52 59.98 116.65
N MET A 413 15.57 61.19 116.06
CA MET A 413 16.41 62.31 116.56
C MET A 413 15.62 63.52 117.08
N GLY A 414 14.30 63.44 117.23
CA GLY A 414 13.44 64.61 117.47
C GLY A 414 12.80 64.80 118.85
N ARG A 415 12.95 63.89 119.82
CA ARG A 415 12.30 64.03 121.15
C ARG A 415 13.29 63.89 122.32
N ASN A 416 14.09 64.94 122.48
CA ASN A 416 14.72 65.38 123.72
C ASN A 416 14.35 66.86 123.92
N ALA A 417 13.23 67.12 124.59
CA ALA A 417 12.91 68.39 125.25
C ALA A 417 11.66 68.17 126.13
N LEU A 418 11.87 68.37 127.44
CA LEU A 418 10.98 68.18 128.60
C LEU A 418 10.77 66.76 129.10
#